data_AF-A0A6J5ZGA4-F1
#
_entry.id   AF-A0A6J5ZGA4-F1
#
_cell.length_a   1.000
_cell.length_b   1.000
_cell.length_c   1.000
_cell.angle_alpha   90.00
_cell.angle_beta   90.00
_cell.angle_gamma   90.00
#
_symmetry.space_group_name_H-M   'P 1'
#
loop_
_entity.id
_entity.type
_entity.pdbx_description
1 polymer ?
#
loop_
_entity_poly.entity_id
_entity_poly.type
_entity_poly.pdbx_seq_one_letter_code
_entity_poly.pdbx_strand_id
1 'polypeptide(L)' 'MHGFALNVNPDLSAFSKIIPCGISDAEVTSLRNELGRDIDIIEVLPVVEKMVSATLSKVSA' A
#
# COMPACT_ATOMS: atom_id res chain seq x y z
N MET A 1 13.36 -2.12 -12.94
CA MET A 1 12.87 -3.01 -11.87
C MET A 1 11.71 -2.31 -11.16
N HIS A 2 10.64 -3.01 -10.79
CA HIS A 2 9.43 -2.44 -10.16
C HIS A 2 9.30 -2.89 -8.69
N GLY A 3 8.08 -2.85 -8.13
CA GLY A 3 7.76 -3.27 -6.77
C GLY A 3 6.25 -3.26 -6.56
N PHE A 4 5.82 -3.00 -5.32
CA PHE A 4 4.42 -2.75 -4.97
C PHE A 4 4.29 -1.34 -4.37
N ALA A 5 3.07 -0.81 -4.37
CA ALA A 5 2.73 0.44 -3.70
C ALA A 5 1.64 0.15 -2.67
N LEU A 6 1.88 0.52 -1.41
CA LEU A 6 0.92 0.41 -0.32
C LEU A 6 0.48 1.81 0.10
N ASN A 7 -0.81 2.10 -0.01
CA ASN A 7 -1.37 3.38 0.41
C ASN A 7 -1.40 3.46 1.95
N VAL A 8 -0.38 4.07 2.56
CA VAL A 8 -0.36 4.30 4.02
C VAL A 8 -1.18 5.55 4.37
N ASN A 9 -0.69 6.71 3.93
CA ASN A 9 -1.32 8.00 4.16
C ASN A 9 -1.16 8.98 2.97
N PRO A 10 -1.33 8.56 1.70
CA PRO A 10 -1.28 9.49 0.58
C PRO A 10 -2.58 10.31 0.47
N ASP A 11 -2.51 11.43 -0.25
CA ASP A 11 -3.72 12.06 -0.80
C ASP A 11 -4.30 11.16 -1.90
N LEU A 12 -5.50 10.61 -1.67
CA LEU A 12 -6.18 9.74 -2.63
C LEU A 12 -6.87 10.52 -3.77
N SER A 13 -6.95 11.86 -3.71
CA SER A 13 -7.60 12.68 -4.74
C SER A 13 -6.97 12.48 -6.13
N ALA A 14 -5.69 12.11 -6.20
CA ALA A 14 -5.00 11.82 -7.45
C ALA A 14 -5.63 10.63 -8.21
N PHE A 15 -6.19 9.65 -7.50
CA PHE A 15 -6.82 8.49 -8.13
C PHE A 15 -8.12 8.83 -8.87
N SER A 16 -8.79 9.94 -8.51
CA SER A 16 -9.98 10.42 -9.24
C SER A 16 -9.70 10.89 -10.67
N LYS A 17 -8.42 11.05 -11.04
CA LYS A 17 -7.99 11.57 -12.34
C LYS A 17 -7.60 10.45 -13.32
N ILE A 18 -7.69 9.19 -12.90
CA ILE A 18 -7.29 8.01 -13.69
C ILE A 18 -8.33 6.88 -13.51
N ILE A 19 -8.25 5.84 -14.34
CA ILE A 19 -8.91 4.55 -14.08
C ILE A 19 -7.86 3.64 -13.42
N PRO A 20 -7.81 3.56 -12.07
CA PRO A 20 -6.76 2.82 -11.37
C PRO A 20 -6.80 1.34 -11.70
N CYS A 21 -5.64 0.77 -12.06
CA CYS A 21 -5.52 -0.63 -12.49
C CYS A 21 -6.45 -1.01 -13.68
N GLY A 22 -7.04 -0.05 -14.39
CA GLY A 22 -8.06 -0.29 -15.41
C GLY A 22 -9.44 -0.69 -14.88
N ILE A 23 -9.67 -0.55 -13.56
CA ILE A 23 -10.91 -0.90 -12.88
C ILE A 23 -11.74 0.38 -12.65
N SER A 24 -12.98 0.40 -13.14
CA SER A 24 -13.85 1.59 -13.09
C SER A 24 -14.97 1.51 -12.04
N ASP A 25 -15.20 0.34 -11.48
CA ASP A 25 -16.31 0.02 -10.57
C ASP A 25 -15.84 -0.31 -9.14
N ALA A 26 -14.58 0.03 -8.82
CA ALA A 26 -14.00 -0.14 -7.50
C ALA A 26 -13.31 1.14 -7.03
N GLU A 27 -13.29 1.32 -5.71
CA GLU A 27 -12.61 2.45 -5.06
C GLU A 27 -11.23 2.05 -4.55
N VAL A 28 -10.37 3.05 -4.37
CA VAL A 28 -9.07 2.92 -3.69
C VAL A 28 -9.18 3.39 -2.24
N THR A 29 -8.40 2.80 -1.35
CA THR A 29 -8.33 3.22 0.06
C THR A 29 -6.88 3.36 0.53
N SER A 30 -6.69 3.76 1.79
CA SER A 30 -5.41 3.85 2.49
C SER A 30 -5.53 3.35 3.93
N LEU A 31 -4.41 3.01 4.57
CA LEU A 31 -4.41 2.63 5.99
C LEU A 31 -5.01 3.71 6.89
N ARG A 32 -4.75 5.01 6.58
CA ARG A 32 -5.38 6.13 7.30
C ARG A 32 -6.90 6.03 7.27
N ASN A 33 -7.47 5.80 6.09
CA ASN A 33 -8.93 5.75 5.91
C ASN A 33 -9.53 4.53 6.61
N GLU A 34 -8.94 3.35 6.42
CA GLU A 34 -9.45 2.10 7.00
C GLU A 34 -9.36 2.09 8.53
N LEU A 35 -8.32 2.70 9.11
CA LEU A 35 -8.10 2.72 10.56
C LEU A 35 -8.70 3.96 11.24
N GLY A 36 -9.21 4.93 10.47
CA GLY A 36 -9.79 6.17 10.99
C GLY A 36 -8.82 7.06 11.77
N ARG A 37 -7.51 6.94 11.54
CA ARG A 37 -6.46 7.72 12.22
C ARG A 37 -5.27 8.00 11.31
N ASP A 38 -4.50 9.02 11.65
CA ASP A 38 -3.21 9.27 10.99
C ASP A 38 -2.23 8.13 11.28
N ILE A 39 -1.59 7.65 10.21
CA ILE A 39 -0.55 6.63 10.23
C ILE A 39 0.72 7.23 9.63
N ASP A 40 1.81 7.21 10.38
CA ASP A 40 3.13 7.57 9.87
C ASP A 40 3.75 6.36 9.13
N ILE A 41 4.47 6.63 8.04
CA ILE A 41 5.20 5.59 7.30
C ILE A 41 6.22 4.87 8.19
N ILE A 42 6.77 5.55 9.20
CA ILE A 42 7.73 4.98 10.16
C ILE A 42 7.10 3.84 10.98
N GLU A 43 5.79 3.88 11.25
CA GLU A 43 5.07 2.78 11.92
C GLU A 43 4.96 1.53 11.03
N VAL A 44 4.87 1.72 9.71
CA VAL A 44 4.53 0.67 8.73
C VAL A 44 5.77 -0.02 8.18
N LEU A 45 6.86 0.72 7.94
CA LEU A 45 8.12 0.23 7.38
C LEU A 45 8.64 -1.07 8.03
N PRO A 46 8.83 -1.15 9.37
CA PRO A 46 9.40 -2.35 9.99
C PRO A 46 8.51 -3.59 9.85
N VAL A 47 7.18 -3.40 9.76
CA VAL A 47 6.23 -4.50 9.55
C VAL A 47 6.34 -5.04 8.13
N VAL A 48 6.35 -4.15 7.13
CA VAL A 48 6.47 -4.53 5.72
C VAL A 48 7.80 -5.21 5.45
N GLU A 49 8.91 -4.66 5.94
CA GLU A 49 10.24 -5.25 5.78
C GLU A 49 10.30 -6.68 6.33
N LYS A 50 9.80 -6.89 7.55
CA LYS A 50 9.75 -8.20 8.18
C LYS A 50 8.91 -9.19 7.37
N MET A 51 7.73 -8.78 6.91
CA MET A 51 6.81 -9.65 6.16
C MET A 51 7.32 -10.00 4.76
N VAL A 52 7.85 -9.01 4.04
CA VAL A 52 8.41 -9.22 2.70
C VAL A 52 9.64 -10.12 2.77
N SER A 53 10.58 -9.83 3.67
CA SER A 53 11.77 -10.66 3.88
C SER A 53 11.39 -12.11 4.21
N ALA A 54 10.53 -12.31 5.20
CA ALA A 54 10.10 -13.64 5.62
C ALA A 54 9.33 -14.41 4.52
N THR A 55 8.61 -13.71 3.64
CA THR A 55 7.86 -14.33 2.54
C THR A 55 8.79 -14.72 1.40
N LEU A 56 9.67 -13.82 0.98
CA LEU A 56 10.59 -14.07 -0.14
C LEU A 56 11.63 -15.14 0.19
N SER A 57 12.08 -15.25 1.46
CA SER A 57 12.97 -16.34 1.89
C SER A 57 12.43 -17.75 1.63
N LYS A 58 11.11 -17.91 1.48
CA LYS A 58 10.49 -19.21 1.21
C LYS A 58 10.65 -19.66 -0.26
N VAL A 59 10.96 -18.74 -1.16
CA VAL A 59 11.04 -18.97 -2.61
C VAL A 59 12.40 -18.61 -3.20
N SER A 60 13.32 -18.07 -2.40
CA SER A 60 14.66 -17.64 -2.83
C SER A 60 15.72 -18.74 -2.74
N ALA A 61 15.31 -20.01 -2.89
CA ALA A 61 16.24 -21.16 -2.93
C ALA A 61 16.98 -21.24 -4.27
#